data_AF-A0A1V6UGF9-F1
#
_entry.id   AF-A0A1V6UGF9-F1
#
_cell.length_a   1.000
_cell.length_b   1.000
_cell.length_c   1.000
_cell.angle_alpha   90.00
_cell.angle_beta   90.00
_cell.angle_gamma   90.00
#
_symmetry.space_group_name_H-M   'P 1'
#
loop_
_entity.id
_entity.type
_entity.pdbx_description
1 polymer ?
#
loop_
_entity_poly.entity_id
_entity_poly.type
_entity_poly.pdbx_seq_one_letter_code
_entity_poly.pdbx_strand_id
1 'polypeptide(L)'
;MGDQRPGTRATVDLLILDYIVCLCVSGLLEAILDGRPTEDIEWVAVFVEQFHRLVLGHRLEGPLPWDLDLKLRILYLSNLFLHWDPPKDRDLGHFVPLSDIAVQFMDLCHSAIDNVSRRRWFDLGAHFMVHAMLEEQARFPDQLQRLCNWRTNDSELDIWWEVSRTMFLEHMPPPFGTAGPMSREELDRTFPPQCLQNRFVDFFADFMDILDVPLLLQLEHGQLEGLTREETRQIREYCGF
;
A
#
# COMPACT_ATOMS: atom_id res chain seq x y z
N MET A 1 24.19 4.91 -34.71
CA MET A 1 24.30 4.93 -33.23
C MET A 1 23.52 6.15 -32.78
N GLY A 2 22.26 5.93 -32.41
CA GLY A 2 21.29 7.00 -32.19
C GLY A 2 21.54 7.70 -30.87
N ASP A 3 21.70 9.01 -30.95
CA ASP A 3 21.77 9.95 -29.85
C ASP A 3 20.41 9.92 -29.11
N GLN A 4 20.25 9.01 -28.14
CA GLN A 4 19.09 9.00 -27.27
C GLN A 4 19.16 10.26 -26.43
N ARG A 5 18.32 11.24 -26.77
CA ARG A 5 18.14 12.44 -25.95
C ARG A 5 17.87 11.99 -24.51
N PRO A 6 18.68 12.43 -23.51
CA PRO A 6 18.56 11.98 -22.13
C PRO A 6 17.14 12.06 -21.56
N GLY A 7 16.37 13.08 -21.99
CA GLY A 7 14.96 13.24 -21.63
C GLY A 7 14.05 12.12 -22.15
N THR A 8 14.25 11.67 -23.40
CA THR A 8 13.44 10.57 -23.98
C THR A 8 13.64 9.26 -23.23
N ARG A 9 14.87 8.96 -22.81
CA ARG A 9 15.17 7.76 -22.03
C ARG A 9 14.50 7.82 -20.65
N ALA A 10 14.60 8.94 -19.94
CA ALA A 10 13.95 9.12 -18.65
C ALA A 10 12.42 8.96 -18.75
N THR A 11 11.79 9.50 -19.78
CA THR A 11 10.34 9.31 -20.01
C THR A 11 9.99 7.85 -20.22
N VAL A 12 10.72 7.14 -21.09
CA VAL A 12 10.47 5.71 -21.34
C VAL A 12 10.63 4.89 -20.06
N ASP A 13 11.69 5.16 -19.28
CA ASP A 13 11.94 4.42 -18.05
C ASP A 13 10.86 4.69 -16.99
N LEU A 14 10.28 5.90 -16.94
CA LEU A 14 9.11 6.18 -16.09
C LEU A 14 7.86 5.40 -16.53
N LEU A 15 7.60 5.29 -17.84
CA LEU A 15 6.47 4.50 -18.36
C LEU A 15 6.63 3.01 -18.05
N ILE A 16 7.86 2.50 -18.16
CA ILE A 16 8.17 1.12 -17.79
C ILE A 16 7.96 0.92 -16.30
N LEU A 17 8.48 1.82 -15.45
CA LEU A 17 8.35 1.72 -14.00
C LEU A 17 6.88 1.71 -13.58
N ASP A 18 6.08 2.62 -14.12
CA ASP A 18 4.65 2.70 -13.85
C ASP A 18 3.91 1.39 -14.19
N TYR A 19 4.20 0.83 -15.36
CA TYR A 19 3.64 -0.45 -15.79
C TYR A 19 4.01 -1.60 -14.84
N ILE A 20 5.30 -1.80 -14.56
CA ILE A 20 5.75 -2.93 -13.73
C ILE A 20 5.29 -2.80 -12.27
N VAL A 21 5.19 -1.58 -11.74
CA VAL A 21 4.67 -1.33 -10.40
C VAL A 21 3.21 -1.76 -10.33
N CYS A 22 2.37 -1.38 -11.29
CA CYS A 22 0.96 -1.78 -11.33
C CYS A 22 0.80 -3.31 -11.33
N LEU A 23 1.53 -4.02 -12.19
CA LEU A 23 1.49 -5.47 -12.22
C LEU A 23 1.94 -6.09 -10.89
N CYS A 24 3.02 -5.56 -10.30
CA CYS A 24 3.52 -6.04 -9.03
C CYS A 24 2.54 -5.79 -7.88
N VAL A 25 1.86 -4.63 -7.85
CA VAL A 25 0.83 -4.35 -6.84
C VAL A 25 -0.31 -5.36 -6.97
N SER A 26 -0.85 -5.60 -8.17
CA SER A 26 -1.90 -6.58 -8.37
C SER A 26 -1.50 -7.97 -7.89
N GLY A 27 -0.30 -8.45 -8.27
CA GLY A 27 0.20 -9.75 -7.81
C GLY A 27 0.45 -9.82 -6.30
N LEU A 28 0.89 -8.73 -5.67
CA LEU A 28 1.06 -8.68 -4.21
C LEU A 28 -0.30 -8.74 -3.48
N LEU A 29 -1.32 -8.04 -3.98
CA LEU A 29 -2.66 -8.08 -3.41
C LEU A 29 -3.28 -9.47 -3.49
N GLU A 30 -3.08 -10.18 -4.61
CA GLU A 30 -3.49 -11.59 -4.74
C GLU A 30 -2.73 -12.49 -3.77
N ALA A 31 -1.40 -12.34 -3.67
CA ALA A 31 -0.57 -13.12 -2.75
C ALA A 31 -0.94 -12.90 -1.27
N ILE A 32 -1.41 -11.71 -0.90
CA ILE A 32 -1.90 -11.41 0.46
C ILE A 32 -3.18 -12.21 0.76
N LEU A 33 -4.11 -12.31 -0.20
CA LEU A 33 -5.33 -13.12 -0.03
C LEU A 33 -5.02 -14.61 0.07
N ASP A 34 -4.07 -15.09 -0.72
CA ASP A 34 -3.62 -16.48 -0.69
C ASP A 34 -2.72 -16.79 0.52
N GLY A 35 -2.26 -15.75 1.22
CA GLY A 35 -1.43 -15.83 2.41
C GLY A 35 -0.01 -16.35 2.17
N ARG A 36 0.47 -16.33 0.92
CA ARG A 36 1.81 -16.83 0.55
C ARG A 36 2.39 -16.03 -0.62
N PRO A 37 3.64 -15.53 -0.51
CA PRO A 37 4.35 -15.01 -1.66
C PRO A 37 4.67 -16.14 -2.66
N THR A 38 4.64 -15.81 -3.95
CA THR A 38 5.18 -16.66 -5.02
C THR A 38 6.62 -16.25 -5.33
N GLU A 39 7.45 -17.17 -5.84
CA GLU A 39 8.82 -16.80 -6.26
C GLU A 39 8.81 -15.69 -7.33
N ASP A 40 7.80 -15.72 -8.20
CA ASP A 40 7.61 -14.71 -9.24
C ASP A 40 7.34 -13.32 -8.64
N ILE A 41 6.45 -13.20 -7.63
CA ILE A 41 6.13 -11.89 -7.06
C ILE A 41 7.28 -11.30 -6.25
N GLU A 42 8.05 -12.13 -5.55
CA GLU A 42 9.26 -11.70 -4.85
C GLU A 42 10.31 -11.17 -5.83
N TRP A 43 10.52 -11.88 -6.93
CA TRP A 43 11.44 -11.46 -7.97
C TRP A 43 11.00 -10.14 -8.61
N VAL A 44 9.71 -9.99 -8.94
CA VAL A 44 9.17 -8.76 -9.52
C VAL A 44 9.30 -7.60 -8.53
N ALA A 45 9.00 -7.77 -7.24
CA ALA A 45 9.13 -6.72 -6.23
C ALA A 45 10.58 -6.22 -6.12
N VAL A 46 11.55 -7.13 -6.08
CA VAL A 46 12.98 -6.79 -6.08
C VAL A 46 13.38 -6.08 -7.37
N PHE A 47 12.89 -6.54 -8.52
CA PHE A 47 13.15 -5.91 -9.80
C PHE A 47 12.62 -4.47 -9.86
N VAL A 48 11.38 -4.24 -9.39
CA VAL A 48 10.79 -2.90 -9.30
C VAL A 48 11.63 -1.99 -8.41
N GLU A 49 12.08 -2.46 -7.26
CA GLU A 49 12.91 -1.66 -6.35
C GLU A 49 14.27 -1.27 -6.97
N GLN A 50 14.91 -2.21 -7.68
CA GLN A 50 16.16 -1.96 -8.39
C GLN A 50 15.94 -0.98 -9.56
N PHE A 51 14.86 -1.16 -10.31
CA PHE A 51 14.53 -0.31 -11.45
C PHE A 51 14.16 1.11 -11.00
N HIS A 52 13.38 1.24 -9.92
CA HIS A 52 13.08 2.53 -9.30
C HIS A 52 14.37 3.26 -8.88
N ARG A 53 15.32 2.58 -8.22
CA ARG A 53 16.63 3.16 -7.88
C ARG A 53 17.41 3.62 -9.12
N LEU A 54 17.34 2.87 -10.22
CA LEU A 54 17.95 3.24 -11.48
C LEU A 54 17.31 4.50 -12.08
N VAL A 55 15.98 4.58 -12.06
CA VAL A 55 15.21 5.75 -12.54
C VAL A 55 15.53 7.00 -11.71
N LEU A 56 15.65 6.88 -10.39
CA LEU A 56 16.09 7.99 -9.52
C LEU A 56 17.53 8.43 -9.78
N GLY A 57 18.36 7.55 -10.36
CA GLY A 57 19.71 7.89 -10.82
C GLY A 57 19.72 8.74 -12.10
N HIS A 58 18.60 8.85 -12.81
CA HIS A 58 18.46 9.73 -13.97
C HIS A 58 18.33 11.19 -13.56
N ARG A 59 18.72 12.12 -14.45
CA ARG A 59 18.38 13.54 -14.30
C ARG A 59 16.92 13.74 -14.70
N LEU A 60 16.01 13.46 -13.77
CA LEU A 60 14.60 13.80 -13.93
C LEU A 60 14.43 15.32 -13.93
N GLU A 61 13.52 15.82 -14.76
CA GLU A 61 13.21 17.26 -14.85
C GLU A 61 12.39 17.77 -13.64
N GLY A 62 11.98 16.86 -12.75
CA GLY A 62 11.19 17.15 -11.55
C GLY A 62 11.05 15.91 -10.65
N PRO A 63 10.19 15.99 -9.61
CA PRO A 63 9.83 14.81 -8.82
C PRO A 63 9.11 13.76 -9.68
N LEU A 64 8.93 12.56 -9.14
CA LEU A 64 8.10 11.54 -9.78
C LEU A 64 6.67 12.09 -9.98
N PRO A 65 5.96 11.63 -11.04
CA PRO A 65 4.53 11.84 -11.15
C PRO A 65 3.83 11.39 -9.85
N TRP A 66 2.92 12.22 -9.34
CA TRP A 66 2.26 11.97 -8.05
C TRP A 66 1.58 10.59 -7.98
N ASP A 67 0.93 10.20 -9.08
CA ASP A 67 0.28 8.91 -9.24
C ASP A 67 1.27 7.73 -9.13
N LEU A 68 2.42 7.83 -9.80
CA LEU A 68 3.49 6.84 -9.73
C LEU A 68 4.12 6.76 -8.33
N ASP A 69 4.30 7.90 -7.66
CA ASP A 69 4.77 7.92 -6.27
C ASP A 69 3.81 7.17 -5.34
N LEU A 70 2.50 7.37 -5.50
CA LEU A 70 1.50 6.64 -4.73
C LEU A 70 1.55 5.14 -5.02
N LYS A 71 1.59 4.73 -6.29
CA LYS A 71 1.70 3.31 -6.67
C LYS A 71 2.93 2.64 -6.05
N LEU A 72 4.08 3.33 -6.03
CA LEU A 72 5.31 2.84 -5.38
C LEU A 72 5.14 2.69 -3.85
N ARG A 73 4.44 3.62 -3.19
CA ARG A 73 4.15 3.52 -1.76
C ARG A 73 3.15 2.41 -1.45
N ILE A 74 2.14 2.21 -2.30
CA ILE A 74 1.20 1.07 -2.22
C ILE A 74 2.00 -0.24 -2.35
N LEU A 75 2.86 -0.36 -3.36
CA LEU A 75 3.73 -1.53 -3.54
C LEU A 75 4.56 -1.82 -2.28
N TYR A 76 5.21 -0.78 -1.74
CA TYR A 76 6.03 -0.94 -0.54
C TYR A 76 5.22 -1.43 0.66
N LEU A 77 4.04 -0.85 0.91
CA LEU A 77 3.16 -1.26 2.00
C LEU A 77 2.61 -2.67 1.82
N SER A 78 2.15 -3.00 0.61
CA SER A 78 1.67 -4.35 0.29
C SER A 78 2.78 -5.39 0.46
N ASN A 79 4.01 -5.06 0.04
CA ASN A 79 5.14 -5.95 0.25
C ASN A 79 5.49 -6.13 1.74
N LEU A 80 5.49 -5.05 2.53
CA LEU A 80 5.68 -5.15 3.98
C LEU A 80 4.59 -6.00 4.64
N PHE A 81 3.34 -5.79 4.25
CA PHE A 81 2.19 -6.48 4.85
C PHE A 81 2.16 -7.97 4.46
N LEU A 82 2.51 -8.32 3.22
CA LEU A 82 2.63 -9.72 2.78
C LEU A 82 3.67 -10.49 3.60
N HIS A 83 4.79 -9.85 3.92
CA HIS A 83 5.89 -10.45 4.68
C HIS A 83 5.77 -10.27 6.19
N TRP A 84 4.66 -9.70 6.66
CA TRP A 84 4.44 -9.54 8.08
C TRP A 84 4.08 -10.89 8.71
N ASP A 85 5.06 -11.50 9.38
CA ASP A 85 4.89 -12.64 10.28
C ASP A 85 5.47 -12.28 11.65
N PRO A 86 4.66 -12.22 12.73
CA PRO A 86 5.14 -11.87 14.05
C PRO A 86 6.33 -12.76 14.47
N PRO A 87 7.52 -12.18 14.75
CA PRO A 87 8.73 -12.96 14.95
C PRO A 87 8.58 -13.83 16.20
N LYS A 88 8.74 -15.15 16.08
CA LYS A 88 8.55 -16.05 17.23
C LYS A 88 9.69 -15.92 18.25
N ASP A 89 10.93 -15.63 17.81
CA ASP A 89 12.09 -15.39 18.67
C ASP A 89 13.15 -14.44 18.07
N ARG A 90 13.64 -13.54 18.95
CA ARG A 90 14.88 -12.71 19.01
C ARG A 90 15.49 -11.98 17.80
N ASP A 91 15.22 -12.31 16.55
CA ASP A 91 15.81 -11.54 15.44
C ASP A 91 14.91 -10.37 15.03
N LEU A 92 14.97 -9.31 15.84
CA LEU A 92 14.17 -8.09 15.68
C LEU A 92 14.82 -7.06 14.74
N GLY A 93 16.05 -7.29 14.26
CA GLY A 93 16.87 -6.25 13.62
C GLY A 93 16.30 -5.68 12.32
N HIS A 94 15.43 -6.43 11.64
CA HIS A 94 14.82 -6.05 10.37
C HIS A 94 13.29 -6.24 10.32
N PHE A 95 12.67 -6.57 11.45
CA PHE A 95 11.22 -6.76 11.50
C PHE A 95 10.52 -5.41 11.54
N VAL A 96 9.57 -5.19 10.63
CA VAL A 96 8.71 -4.01 10.64
C VAL A 96 7.41 -4.38 11.36
N PRO A 97 7.13 -3.80 12.53
CA PRO A 97 5.89 -4.07 13.26
C PRO A 97 4.67 -3.57 12.49
N LEU A 98 3.55 -4.25 12.69
CA LEU A 98 2.24 -3.91 12.16
C LEU A 98 1.84 -2.48 12.50
N SER A 99 2.18 -2.01 13.71
CA SER A 99 1.96 -0.61 14.09
C SER A 99 2.73 0.39 13.23
N ASP A 100 3.94 0.06 12.78
CA ASP A 100 4.71 0.90 11.84
C ASP A 100 4.14 0.82 10.42
N ILE A 101 3.72 -0.37 9.96
CA ILE A 101 2.99 -0.52 8.68
C ILE A 101 1.73 0.34 8.70
N ALA A 102 0.99 0.30 9.80
CA ALA A 102 -0.23 1.07 10.00
C ALA A 102 0.02 2.58 9.96
N VAL A 103 1.06 3.08 10.64
CA VAL A 103 1.42 4.51 10.58
C VAL A 103 1.75 4.92 9.14
N GLN A 104 2.52 4.12 8.41
CA GLN A 104 2.85 4.42 7.02
C GLN A 104 1.62 4.38 6.10
N PHE A 105 0.68 3.46 6.34
CA PHE A 105 -0.63 3.45 5.71
C PHE A 105 -1.40 4.75 5.99
N MET A 106 -1.46 5.18 7.26
CA MET A 106 -2.12 6.42 7.65
C MET A 106 -1.49 7.65 6.98
N ASP A 107 -0.15 7.69 6.89
CA ASP A 107 0.58 8.76 6.22
C ASP A 107 0.36 8.76 4.69
N LEU A 108 0.19 7.57 4.08
CA LEU A 108 -0.20 7.43 2.67
C LEU A 108 -1.60 7.98 2.42
N CYS A 109 -2.58 7.57 3.22
CA CYS A 109 -3.95 8.04 3.08
C CYS A 109 -4.08 9.54 3.34
N HIS A 110 -3.33 10.08 4.30
CA HIS A 110 -3.26 11.53 4.52
C HIS A 110 -2.66 12.28 3.32
N SER A 111 -1.64 11.71 2.67
CA SER A 111 -1.04 12.31 1.46
C SER A 111 -1.97 12.27 0.24
N ALA A 112 -2.93 11.35 0.22
CA ALA A 112 -3.89 11.13 -0.86
C ALA A 112 -5.33 11.42 -0.42
N ILE A 113 -5.50 12.39 0.49
CA ILE A 113 -6.77 12.64 1.19
C ILE A 113 -7.95 12.92 0.25
N ASP A 114 -7.68 13.53 -0.90
CA ASP A 114 -8.69 13.85 -1.91
C ASP A 114 -9.15 12.62 -2.71
N ASN A 115 -8.40 11.52 -2.64
CA ASN A 115 -8.63 10.29 -3.41
C ASN A 115 -9.06 9.12 -2.54
N VAL A 116 -8.95 9.21 -1.21
CA VAL A 116 -9.33 8.15 -0.29
C VAL A 116 -10.60 8.49 0.50
N SER A 117 -11.46 7.49 0.70
CA SER A 117 -12.66 7.66 1.53
C SER A 117 -12.26 7.79 3.00
N ARG A 118 -12.46 8.99 3.61
CA ARG A 118 -12.20 9.28 5.04
C ARG A 118 -12.61 8.13 5.96
N ARG A 119 -13.86 7.69 5.84
CA ARG A 119 -14.40 6.60 6.65
C ARG A 119 -13.60 5.30 6.50
N ARG A 120 -13.26 4.90 5.28
CA ARG A 120 -12.64 3.60 5.01
C ARG A 120 -11.22 3.51 5.55
N TRP A 121 -10.39 4.54 5.35
CA TRP A 121 -9.01 4.45 5.82
C TRP A 121 -8.88 4.59 7.33
N PHE A 122 -9.73 5.40 7.99
CA PHE A 122 -9.75 5.41 9.47
C PHE A 122 -10.28 4.10 10.06
N ASP A 123 -11.27 3.46 9.43
CA ASP A 123 -11.76 2.13 9.84
C ASP A 123 -10.65 1.08 9.69
N LEU A 124 -9.95 1.05 8.55
CA LEU A 124 -8.82 0.13 8.33
C LEU A 124 -7.65 0.42 9.28
N GLY A 125 -7.31 1.69 9.54
CA GLY A 125 -6.31 2.09 10.52
C GLY A 125 -6.64 1.62 11.94
N ALA A 126 -7.92 1.62 12.32
CA ALA A 126 -8.38 1.10 13.61
C ALA A 126 -8.29 -0.43 13.68
N HIS A 127 -8.58 -1.15 12.59
CA HIS A 127 -8.34 -2.59 12.52
C HIS A 127 -6.85 -2.91 12.70
N PHE A 128 -5.98 -2.23 11.96
CA PHE A 128 -4.53 -2.34 12.12
C PHE A 128 -4.12 -2.15 13.58
N MET A 129 -4.64 -1.11 14.24
CA MET A 129 -4.33 -0.82 15.64
C MET A 129 -4.74 -1.96 16.56
N VAL A 130 -5.95 -2.53 16.43
CA VAL A 130 -6.38 -3.65 17.27
C VAL A 130 -5.49 -4.88 17.08
N HIS A 131 -5.16 -5.22 15.83
CA HIS A 131 -4.25 -6.33 15.56
C HIS A 131 -2.84 -6.07 16.12
N ALA A 132 -2.34 -4.83 16.00
CA ALA A 132 -1.06 -4.44 16.59
C ALA A 132 -1.10 -4.52 18.13
N MET A 133 -2.21 -4.13 18.78
CA MET A 133 -2.37 -4.30 20.23
C MET A 133 -2.30 -5.76 20.66
N LEU A 134 -2.91 -6.66 19.88
CA LEU A 134 -2.93 -8.08 20.16
C LEU A 134 -1.55 -8.74 19.98
N GLU A 135 -0.75 -8.30 19.01
CA GLU A 135 0.55 -8.93 18.70
C GLU A 135 1.76 -8.25 19.34
N GLU A 136 1.71 -6.93 19.54
CA GLU A 136 2.92 -6.12 19.65
C GLU A 136 3.14 -5.49 21.01
N GLN A 137 2.13 -5.45 21.89
CA GLN A 137 2.20 -4.71 23.15
C GLN A 137 3.47 -4.97 23.97
N ALA A 138 3.86 -6.25 24.09
CA ALA A 138 4.99 -6.65 24.90
C ALA A 138 6.35 -6.41 24.21
N ARG A 139 6.37 -6.24 22.88
CA ARG A 139 7.59 -6.26 22.06
C ARG A 139 7.89 -4.93 21.38
N PHE A 140 6.86 -4.19 20.97
CA PHE A 140 6.95 -2.91 20.26
C PHE A 140 5.99 -1.86 20.87
N PRO A 141 6.09 -1.57 22.18
CA PRO A 141 5.19 -0.63 22.85
C PRO A 141 5.30 0.80 22.30
N ASP A 142 6.50 1.23 21.90
CA ASP A 142 6.74 2.59 21.40
C ASP A 142 6.10 2.80 20.02
N GLN A 143 6.20 1.82 19.12
CA GLN A 143 5.57 1.85 17.80
C GLN A 143 4.05 1.80 17.91
N LEU A 144 3.53 0.95 18.80
CA LEU A 144 2.10 0.90 19.08
C LEU A 144 1.60 2.23 19.66
N GLN A 145 2.36 2.85 20.57
CA GLN A 145 2.04 4.16 21.12
C GLN A 145 2.06 5.25 20.04
N ARG A 146 3.00 5.19 19.09
CA ARG A 146 3.04 6.10 17.94
C ARG A 146 1.77 5.99 17.10
N LEU A 147 1.29 4.78 16.81
CA LEU A 147 0.03 4.59 16.11
C LEU A 147 -1.16 5.16 16.89
N CYS A 148 -1.26 4.84 18.18
CA CYS A 148 -2.33 5.36 19.04
C CYS A 148 -2.34 6.89 19.11
N ASN A 149 -1.15 7.49 19.09
CA ASN A 149 -0.96 8.95 19.13
C ASN A 149 -0.77 9.57 17.75
N TRP A 150 -1.05 8.85 16.67
CA TRP A 150 -1.00 9.42 15.33
C TRP A 150 -1.98 10.59 15.25
N ARG A 151 -1.52 11.71 14.70
CA ARG A 151 -2.26 12.97 14.59
C ARG A 151 -1.83 13.69 13.32
N THR A 152 -2.70 14.57 12.84
CA THR A 152 -2.48 15.42 11.68
C THR A 152 -2.40 16.88 12.09
N ASN A 153 -2.27 17.78 11.12
CA ASN A 153 -2.45 19.22 11.35
C ASN A 153 -3.92 19.67 11.15
N ASP A 154 -4.85 18.73 11.02
CA ASP A 154 -6.27 18.95 10.78
C ASP A 154 -7.09 18.38 11.95
N SER A 155 -7.73 19.28 12.70
CA SER A 155 -8.55 18.90 13.86
C SER A 155 -9.74 18.01 13.50
N GLU A 156 -10.29 18.13 12.29
CA GLU A 156 -11.39 17.27 11.85
C GLU A 156 -10.90 15.83 11.68
N LEU A 157 -9.74 15.64 11.06
CA LEU A 157 -9.15 14.32 10.86
C LEU A 157 -8.72 13.68 12.18
N ASP A 158 -8.23 14.47 13.12
CA ASP A 158 -7.91 14.00 14.46
C ASP A 158 -9.15 13.48 15.21
N ILE A 159 -10.30 14.16 15.04
CA ILE A 159 -11.58 13.71 15.58
C ILE A 159 -12.01 12.39 14.93
N TRP A 160 -11.90 12.27 13.60
CA TRP A 160 -12.22 11.02 12.90
C TRP A 160 -11.38 9.85 13.41
N TRP A 161 -10.07 10.07 13.61
CA TRP A 161 -9.20 9.05 14.18
C TRP A 161 -9.59 8.67 15.60
N GLU A 162 -9.89 9.66 16.45
CA GLU A 162 -10.32 9.41 17.83
C GLU A 162 -11.63 8.63 17.90
N VAL A 163 -12.61 8.96 17.06
CA VAL A 163 -13.89 8.26 16.98
C VAL A 163 -13.70 6.82 16.53
N SER A 164 -12.97 6.59 15.42
CA SER A 164 -12.71 5.24 14.93
C SER A 164 -11.93 4.43 15.96
N ARG A 165 -10.88 4.97 16.57
CA ARG A 165 -10.13 4.28 17.61
C ARG A 165 -11.02 3.88 18.78
N THR A 166 -11.83 4.81 19.29
CA THR A 166 -12.69 4.58 20.46
C THR A 166 -13.69 3.46 20.20
N MET A 167 -14.32 3.43 19.03
CA MET A 167 -15.28 2.39 18.64
C MET A 167 -14.68 0.98 18.74
N PHE A 168 -13.43 0.81 18.32
CA PHE A 168 -12.76 -0.49 18.41
C PHE A 168 -12.28 -0.81 19.84
N LEU A 169 -11.82 0.19 20.59
CA LEU A 169 -11.40 0.00 21.98
C LEU A 169 -12.57 -0.37 22.90
N GLU A 170 -13.81 0.00 22.59
CA GLU A 170 -14.99 -0.47 23.33
C GLU A 170 -15.13 -2.00 23.31
N HIS A 171 -14.51 -2.68 22.35
CA HIS A 171 -14.56 -4.13 22.17
C HIS A 171 -13.29 -4.84 22.68
N MET A 172 -12.30 -4.09 23.16
CA MET A 172 -11.05 -4.64 23.70
C MET A 172 -11.08 -4.67 25.23
N PRO A 173 -10.54 -5.71 25.88
CA PRO A 173 -10.39 -5.75 27.32
C PRO A 173 -9.30 -4.76 27.80
N PRO A 174 -9.27 -4.45 29.10
CA PRO A 174 -8.13 -3.75 29.70
C PRO A 174 -6.80 -4.48 29.42
N PRO A 175 -5.68 -3.75 29.26
CA PRO A 175 -5.51 -2.33 29.54
C PRO A 175 -5.89 -1.39 28.38
N PHE A 176 -6.30 -1.92 27.23
CA PHE A 176 -6.52 -1.11 26.03
C PHE A 176 -7.91 -0.49 25.96
N GLY A 177 -8.90 -1.24 26.39
CA GLY A 177 -10.31 -0.89 26.21
C GLY A 177 -11.15 -1.09 27.46
N THR A 178 -12.46 -1.03 27.26
CA THR A 178 -13.47 -1.06 28.33
C THR A 178 -14.31 -2.33 28.33
N ALA A 179 -14.05 -3.26 27.40
CA ALA A 179 -14.80 -4.50 27.33
C ALA A 179 -14.55 -5.39 28.56
N GLY A 180 -15.45 -6.33 28.79
CA GLY A 180 -15.24 -7.36 29.81
C GLY A 180 -13.98 -8.20 29.50
N PRO A 181 -13.44 -8.94 30.49
CA PRO A 181 -12.33 -9.86 30.25
C PRO A 181 -12.69 -10.87 29.14
N MET A 182 -11.77 -11.06 28.19
CA MET A 182 -11.91 -12.04 27.10
C MET A 182 -10.65 -12.91 27.03
N SER A 183 -10.82 -14.18 26.64
CA SER A 183 -9.70 -15.05 26.31
C SER A 183 -9.04 -14.63 25.00
N ARG A 184 -7.82 -15.13 24.75
CA ARG A 184 -7.16 -14.91 23.46
C ARG A 184 -7.96 -15.51 22.30
N GLU A 185 -8.56 -16.69 22.47
CA GLU A 185 -9.37 -17.31 21.40
C GLU A 185 -10.65 -16.52 21.11
N GLU A 186 -11.24 -15.87 22.12
CA GLU A 186 -12.40 -14.99 21.92
C GLU A 186 -12.02 -13.73 21.14
N LEU A 187 -10.85 -13.16 21.43
CA LEU A 187 -10.30 -12.02 20.70
C LEU A 187 -9.96 -12.38 19.25
N ASP A 188 -9.32 -13.52 19.01
CA ASP A 188 -8.99 -13.97 17.64
C ASP A 188 -10.25 -14.28 16.81
N ARG A 189 -11.36 -14.67 17.45
CA ARG A 189 -12.66 -14.82 16.77
C ARG A 189 -13.34 -13.49 16.49
N THR A 190 -13.17 -12.51 17.37
CA THR A 190 -13.75 -11.16 17.23
C THR A 190 -12.99 -10.36 16.19
N PHE A 191 -11.66 -10.52 16.15
CA PHE A 191 -10.74 -9.85 15.25
C PHE A 191 -9.90 -10.88 14.48
N PRO A 192 -10.51 -11.62 13.52
CA PRO A 192 -9.77 -12.60 12.75
C PRO A 192 -8.76 -11.89 11.82
N PRO A 193 -7.48 -12.33 11.75
CA PRO A 193 -6.47 -11.73 10.89
C PRO A 193 -6.88 -11.63 9.41
N GLN A 194 -7.68 -12.59 8.93
CA GLN A 194 -8.22 -12.60 7.58
C GLN A 194 -9.12 -11.39 7.30
N CYS A 195 -9.82 -10.86 8.30
CA CYS A 195 -10.61 -9.63 8.11
C CYS A 195 -9.71 -8.42 7.84
N LEU A 196 -8.55 -8.32 8.50
CA LEU A 196 -7.59 -7.26 8.19
C LEU A 196 -7.02 -7.42 6.78
N GLN A 197 -6.62 -8.64 6.40
CA GLN A 197 -6.10 -8.94 5.06
C GLN A 197 -7.09 -8.57 3.96
N ASN A 198 -8.34 -9.03 4.07
CA ASN A 198 -9.37 -8.73 3.08
C ASN A 198 -9.62 -7.22 2.98
N ARG A 199 -9.74 -6.51 4.12
CA ARG A 199 -9.95 -5.06 4.11
C ARG A 199 -8.77 -4.28 3.54
N PHE A 200 -7.55 -4.74 3.78
CA PHE A 200 -6.33 -4.17 3.21
C PHE A 200 -6.34 -4.30 1.68
N VAL A 201 -6.62 -5.51 1.20
CA VAL A 201 -6.66 -5.81 -0.24
C VAL A 201 -7.78 -5.03 -0.93
N ASP A 202 -8.99 -5.07 -0.39
CA ASP A 202 -10.14 -4.32 -0.93
C ASP A 202 -9.84 -2.81 -0.98
N PHE A 203 -9.20 -2.27 0.07
CA PHE A 203 -8.84 -0.85 0.12
C PHE A 203 -7.85 -0.49 -0.99
N PHE A 204 -6.76 -1.25 -1.14
CA PHE A 204 -5.75 -0.92 -2.14
C PHE A 204 -6.16 -1.27 -3.57
N ALA A 205 -6.98 -2.29 -3.77
CA ALA A 205 -7.59 -2.56 -5.08
C ALA A 205 -8.47 -1.39 -5.52
N ASP A 206 -9.39 -0.96 -4.66
CA ASP A 206 -10.24 0.21 -4.95
C ASP A 206 -9.43 1.50 -5.10
N PHE A 207 -8.31 1.63 -4.38
CA PHE A 207 -7.47 2.80 -4.50
C PHE A 207 -6.71 2.80 -5.84
N MET A 208 -6.18 1.65 -6.27
CA MET A 208 -5.53 1.49 -7.58
C MET A 208 -6.50 1.76 -8.74
N ASP A 209 -7.79 1.49 -8.59
CA ASP A 209 -8.82 1.79 -9.61
C ASP A 209 -9.06 3.30 -9.82
N ILE A 210 -8.67 4.13 -8.84
CA ILE A 210 -8.79 5.60 -8.92
C ILE A 210 -7.54 6.23 -9.53
N LEU A 211 -6.41 5.51 -9.51
CA LEU A 211 -5.13 5.94 -10.03
C LEU A 211 -5.07 5.80 -11.56
N ASP A 212 -4.21 6.58 -12.20
CA ASP A 212 -4.13 6.61 -13.66
C ASP A 212 -3.68 5.24 -14.20
N VAL A 213 -4.36 4.72 -15.22
CA VAL A 213 -3.95 3.43 -15.82
C VAL A 213 -2.65 3.65 -16.60
N PRO A 214 -1.58 2.85 -16.37
CA PRO A 214 -0.31 3.05 -17.09
C PRO A 214 -0.49 2.99 -18.60
N LEU A 215 0.15 3.90 -19.34
CA LEU A 215 0.01 3.98 -20.80
C LEU A 215 0.37 2.66 -21.51
N LEU A 216 1.36 1.93 -21.00
CA LEU A 216 1.74 0.63 -21.56
C LEU A 216 0.63 -0.42 -21.36
N LEU A 217 -0.06 -0.39 -20.22
CA LEU A 217 -1.20 -1.27 -19.96
C LEU A 217 -2.42 -0.91 -20.83
N GLN A 218 -2.66 0.39 -21.04
CA GLN A 218 -3.68 0.87 -21.97
C GLN A 218 -3.41 0.41 -23.42
N LEU A 219 -2.15 0.44 -23.86
CA LEU A 219 -1.73 -0.07 -25.17
C LEU A 219 -1.99 -1.57 -25.32
N GLU A 220 -1.67 -2.36 -24.30
CA GLU A 220 -1.95 -3.80 -24.26
C GLU A 220 -3.44 -4.10 -24.37
N HIS A 221 -4.27 -3.32 -23.68
CA HIS A 221 -5.74 -3.39 -23.78
C HIS A 221 -6.31 -2.81 -25.08
N GLY A 222 -5.48 -2.21 -25.93
CA GLY A 222 -5.84 -1.76 -27.27
C GLY A 222 -6.61 -0.44 -27.34
N GLN A 223 -6.62 0.35 -26.27
CA GLN A 223 -7.23 1.68 -26.26
C GLN A 223 -6.41 2.64 -25.39
N LEU A 224 -5.81 3.64 -26.02
CA LEU A 224 -5.15 4.75 -25.34
C LEU A 224 -6.18 5.81 -24.95
N GLU A 225 -6.05 6.33 -23.74
CA GLU A 225 -6.84 7.46 -23.27
C GLU A 225 -6.63 8.71 -24.14
N GLY A 226 -7.71 9.45 -24.36
CA GLY A 226 -7.70 10.64 -25.22
C GLY A 226 -7.70 10.36 -26.71
N LEU A 227 -7.60 9.08 -27.13
CA LEU A 227 -7.65 8.66 -28.53
C LEU A 227 -8.87 7.80 -28.82
N THR A 228 -9.36 7.88 -30.06
CA THR A 228 -10.32 6.93 -30.59
C THR A 228 -9.66 5.56 -30.81
N ARG A 229 -10.48 4.51 -30.93
CA ARG A 229 -9.98 3.16 -31.27
C ARG A 229 -9.24 3.12 -32.61
N GLU A 230 -9.67 3.91 -33.59
CA GLU A 230 -9.00 3.95 -34.89
C GLU A 230 -7.63 4.64 -34.79
N GLU A 231 -7.54 5.75 -34.04
CA GLU A 231 -6.25 6.42 -33.77
C GLU A 231 -5.31 5.50 -32.98
N THR A 232 -5.81 4.77 -31.99
CA THR A 232 -5.01 3.77 -31.27
C THR A 232 -4.52 2.65 -32.20
N ARG A 233 -5.38 2.17 -33.12
CA ARG A 233 -4.99 1.14 -34.10
C ARG A 233 -3.88 1.63 -35.03
N GLN A 234 -3.99 2.88 -35.50
CA GLN A 234 -2.95 3.49 -36.35
C GLN A 234 -1.60 3.58 -35.63
N ILE A 235 -1.59 3.91 -34.33
CA ILE A 235 -0.38 3.93 -33.51
C ILE A 235 0.19 2.52 -33.34
N ARG A 236 -0.66 1.52 -33.07
CA ARG A 236 -0.22 0.12 -32.96
C ARG A 236 0.42 -0.39 -34.26
N GLU A 237 -0.24 -0.15 -35.39
CA GLU A 237 0.27 -0.49 -36.72
C GLU A 237 1.63 0.19 -37.00
N TYR A 238 1.77 1.47 -36.62
CA TYR A 238 3.03 2.21 -36.73
C TYR A 238 4.16 1.60 -35.88
N CYS A 239 3.84 1.16 -34.67
CA CYS A 239 4.79 0.52 -33.75
C CYS A 239 5.09 -0.96 -34.07
N GLY A 240 4.35 -1.56 -35.02
CA GLY A 240 4.52 -2.96 -35.44
C GLY A 240 3.76 -3.98 -34.60
N PHE A 241 2.66 -3.58 -33.94
CA PHE A 241 1.77 -4.41 -33.10
C PHE A 241 0.38 -4.62 -33.70
#